data_AF-A0A6G6KF60-F1
#
_entry.id   AF-A0A6G6KF60-F1
#
_cell.length_a   1.000
_cell.length_b   1.000
_cell.length_c   1.000
_cell.angle_alpha   90.00
_cell.angle_beta   90.00
_cell.angle_gamma   90.00
#
_symmetry.space_group_name_H-M   'P 1'
#
loop_
_entity.id
_entity.type
_entity.pdbx_description
1 polymer ?
#
loop_
_entity_poly.entity_id
_entity_poly.type
_entity_poly.pdbx_seq_one_letter_code
_entity_poly.pdbx_strand_id
1 'polypeptide(L)'
;MSYPDAITPELVGSYPATAEAGGGYVWDAVLEYRVWCHPERGAEDTENGSDYYYVFATYEEALDCHESTVGSEKPLALVLQEEYIDEPENGRYVHMKERRIAEWAIEFLSRPRRTAKTIPDFLAPDAPSNRLDILRGLAK
;
A
#
# COMPACT_ATOMS: atom_id res chain seq x y z
N MET A 1 -8.68 14.21 4.17
CA MET A 1 -7.62 13.51 4.92
C MET A 1 -6.35 13.68 4.12
N SER A 2 -5.22 13.97 4.75
CA SER A 2 -3.94 14.08 4.06
C SER A 2 -3.21 12.75 4.26
N TYR A 3 -2.82 12.12 3.16
CA TYR A 3 -1.99 10.93 3.17
C TYR A 3 -0.51 11.32 3.05
N PRO A 4 0.44 10.48 3.49
CA PRO A 4 1.86 10.79 3.40
C PRO A 4 2.36 10.84 1.96
N ASP A 5 3.17 11.83 1.62
CA ASP A 5 3.86 11.86 0.33
C ASP A 5 4.87 10.71 0.19
N ALA A 6 5.28 10.43 -1.05
CA ALA A 6 6.39 9.54 -1.36
C ALA A 6 7.65 9.97 -0.59
N ILE A 7 8.30 9.02 0.07
CA ILE A 7 9.47 9.28 0.93
C ILE A 7 10.69 9.79 0.14
N THR A 8 10.76 9.45 -1.14
CA THR A 8 11.81 9.91 -2.05
C THR A 8 11.17 10.20 -3.41
N PRO A 9 10.64 11.42 -3.61
CA PRO A 9 9.95 11.80 -4.85
C PRO A 9 10.77 11.56 -6.12
N GLU A 10 12.10 11.63 -6.03
CA GLU A 10 13.02 11.40 -7.15
C GLU A 10 13.07 9.95 -7.63
N LEU A 11 12.57 8.99 -6.83
CA LEU A 11 12.49 7.57 -7.18
C LEU A 11 11.11 7.15 -7.68
N VAL A 12 10.12 8.04 -7.69
CA VAL A 12 8.79 7.75 -8.26
C VAL A 12 8.94 7.34 -9.73
N GLY A 13 8.32 6.23 -10.10
CA GLY A 13 8.42 5.59 -11.42
C GLY A 13 9.61 4.65 -11.61
N SER A 14 10.53 4.55 -10.64
CA SER A 14 11.68 3.63 -10.72
C SER A 14 11.39 2.23 -10.17
N TYR A 15 10.29 2.06 -9.42
CA TYR A 15 9.91 0.80 -8.82
C TYR A 15 9.26 -0.13 -9.84
N PRO A 16 9.46 -1.46 -9.73
CA PRO A 16 8.89 -2.41 -10.68
C PRO A 16 7.36 -2.38 -10.64
N ALA A 17 6.72 -2.61 -11.79
CA ALA A 17 5.26 -2.70 -11.90
C ALA A 17 4.68 -3.78 -10.98
N THR A 18 5.34 -4.94 -10.91
CA THR A 18 4.93 -6.05 -10.04
C THR A 18 5.26 -5.77 -8.59
N ALA A 19 4.25 -5.84 -7.72
CA ALA A 19 4.38 -5.75 -6.27
C ALA A 19 3.68 -6.94 -5.60
N GLU A 20 4.00 -7.18 -4.33
CA GLU A 20 3.35 -8.23 -3.56
C GLU A 20 1.86 -7.90 -3.34
N ALA A 21 1.00 -8.90 -3.51
CA ALA A 21 -0.44 -8.79 -3.31
C ALA A 21 -0.82 -9.01 -1.83
N GLY A 22 -2.01 -8.54 -1.44
CA GLY A 22 -2.58 -8.82 -0.11
C GLY A 22 -2.32 -7.76 0.95
N GLY A 23 -1.64 -6.65 0.60
CA GLY A 23 -1.67 -5.41 1.36
C GLY A 23 -1.19 -5.47 2.81
N GLY A 24 -0.61 -6.58 3.28
CA GLY A 24 -0.08 -6.76 4.64
C GLY A 24 -0.87 -6.15 5.81
N TYR A 25 -0.16 -5.94 6.91
CA TYR A 25 -0.74 -5.43 8.16
C TYR A 25 -0.13 -4.12 8.64
N VAL A 26 1.09 -3.83 8.19
CA VAL A 26 1.92 -2.70 8.62
C VAL A 26 2.60 -2.09 7.41
N TRP A 27 2.99 -0.82 7.48
CA TRP A 27 3.72 -0.13 6.43
C TRP A 27 4.80 0.76 7.03
N ASP A 28 5.88 0.94 6.29
CA ASP A 28 7.03 1.74 6.71
C ASP A 28 7.12 3.06 5.96
N ALA A 29 6.79 3.14 4.67
CA ALA A 29 6.80 4.39 3.92
C ALA A 29 5.93 4.27 2.67
N VAL A 30 5.42 5.40 2.16
CA VAL A 30 4.89 5.47 0.80
C VAL A 30 6.06 5.67 -0.16
N LEU A 31 6.10 4.87 -1.22
CA LEU A 31 7.12 4.93 -2.27
C LEU A 31 6.63 5.73 -3.47
N GLU A 32 5.38 5.48 -3.89
CA GLU A 32 4.69 6.18 -4.97
C GLU A 32 3.19 5.88 -4.92
N TYR A 33 2.39 6.74 -5.52
CA TYR A 33 0.98 6.49 -5.79
C TYR A 33 0.80 6.04 -7.24
N ARG A 34 -0.06 5.05 -7.47
CA ARG A 34 -0.30 4.45 -8.78
C ARG A 34 -1.76 4.55 -9.17
N VAL A 35 -2.00 4.93 -10.42
CA VAL A 35 -3.34 4.95 -11.04
C VAL A 35 -3.32 3.98 -12.20
N TRP A 36 -3.84 2.78 -11.97
CA TRP A 36 -3.94 1.74 -13.00
C TRP A 36 -5.01 2.10 -14.02
N CYS A 37 -4.72 1.86 -15.29
CA CYS A 37 -5.54 2.22 -16.44
C CYS A 37 -5.77 0.99 -17.31
N HIS A 38 -7.02 0.84 -17.73
CA HIS A 38 -7.54 -0.37 -18.33
C HIS A 38 -8.20 -0.06 -19.68
N PRO A 39 -7.53 -0.32 -20.82
CA PRO A 39 -8.11 -0.07 -22.15
C PRO A 39 -9.46 -0.76 -22.35
N GLU A 40 -9.66 -1.95 -21.78
CA GLU A 40 -10.92 -2.69 -21.82
C GLU A 40 -12.05 -2.02 -21.05
N ARG A 41 -11.72 -1.10 -20.12
CA ARG A 41 -12.68 -0.24 -19.39
C ARG A 41 -12.79 1.16 -20.01
N GLY A 42 -12.16 1.39 -21.16
CA GLY A 42 -12.24 2.64 -21.92
C GLY A 42 -11.11 3.64 -21.66
N ALA A 43 -10.02 3.23 -21.01
CA ALA A 43 -8.79 4.03 -21.00
C ALA A 43 -8.18 4.11 -22.40
N GLU A 44 -7.35 5.12 -22.66
CA GLU A 44 -6.63 5.23 -23.93
C GLU A 44 -5.71 4.02 -24.10
N ASP A 45 -5.71 3.42 -25.28
CA ASP A 45 -4.88 2.25 -25.58
C ASP A 45 -3.46 2.67 -25.98
N THR A 46 -2.64 2.97 -24.98
CA THR A 46 -1.24 3.36 -25.18
C THR A 46 -0.28 2.17 -25.24
N GLU A 47 -0.68 1.02 -24.69
CA GLU A 47 0.14 -0.19 -24.52
C GLU A 47 -0.44 -1.42 -25.25
N ASN A 48 -1.10 -1.19 -26.39
CA ASN A 48 -1.60 -2.21 -27.32
C ASN A 48 -2.47 -3.29 -26.64
N GLY A 49 -3.45 -2.84 -25.88
CA GLY A 49 -4.43 -3.61 -25.14
C GLY A 49 -3.96 -4.05 -23.75
N SER A 50 -2.75 -3.68 -23.33
CA SER A 50 -2.22 -4.02 -22.00
C SER A 50 -2.60 -2.95 -20.96
N ASP A 51 -2.78 -3.39 -19.72
CA ASP A 51 -2.91 -2.49 -18.57
C ASP A 51 -1.62 -1.70 -18.36
N TYR A 52 -1.76 -0.44 -17.96
CA TYR A 52 -0.65 0.45 -17.63
C TYR A 52 -1.01 1.27 -16.40
N TYR A 53 -0.07 2.07 -15.90
CA TYR A 53 -0.33 2.94 -14.77
C TYR A 53 0.45 4.24 -14.86
N TYR A 54 -0.13 5.29 -14.29
CA TYR A 54 0.58 6.53 -13.99
C TYR A 54 1.09 6.50 -12.54
N VAL A 55 2.20 7.18 -12.30
CA VAL A 55 2.87 7.26 -11.00
C VAL A 55 2.96 8.69 -10.51
N PHE A 56 2.76 8.89 -9.20
CA PHE A 56 2.74 10.21 -8.57
C PHE A 56 3.43 10.20 -7.20
N ALA A 57 3.96 11.35 -6.80
CA ALA A 57 4.58 11.52 -5.48
C ALA A 57 3.54 11.78 -4.39
N THR A 58 2.40 12.39 -4.75
CA THR A 58 1.34 12.75 -3.81
C THR A 58 0.02 12.04 -4.13
N TYR A 59 -0.83 11.87 -3.12
CA TYR A 59 -2.15 11.28 -3.32
C TYR A 59 -3.04 12.21 -4.14
N GLU A 60 -2.92 13.52 -3.92
CA GLU A 60 -3.72 14.55 -4.57
C GLU A 60 -3.49 14.54 -6.09
N GLU A 61 -2.24 14.46 -6.55
CA GLU A 61 -1.93 14.34 -7.98
C GLU A 61 -2.49 13.04 -8.59
N ALA A 62 -2.41 11.94 -7.85
CA ALA A 62 -2.96 10.66 -8.30
C ALA A 62 -4.50 10.70 -8.38
N LEU A 63 -5.15 11.37 -7.43
CA LEU A 63 -6.59 11.54 -7.43
C LEU A 63 -7.05 12.40 -8.61
N ASP A 64 -6.39 13.53 -8.87
CA ASP A 64 -6.68 14.40 -10.00
C ASP A 64 -6.54 13.64 -11.34
N CYS A 65 -5.53 12.76 -11.45
CA CYS A 65 -5.37 11.87 -12.59
C CYS A 65 -6.53 10.88 -12.72
N HIS A 66 -6.89 10.17 -11.64
CA HIS A 66 -7.99 9.22 -11.66
C HIS A 66 -9.32 9.88 -12.09
N GLU A 67 -9.63 11.06 -11.53
CA GLU A 67 -10.87 11.78 -11.85
C GLU A 67 -10.92 12.26 -13.32
N SER A 68 -9.75 12.44 -13.93
CA SER A 68 -9.62 12.90 -15.33
C SER A 68 -9.46 11.76 -16.33
N THR A 69 -9.17 10.54 -15.88
CA THR A 69 -8.83 9.39 -16.74
C THR A 69 -9.93 8.33 -16.71
N VAL A 70 -10.68 8.25 -17.81
CA VAL A 70 -11.69 7.21 -18.03
C VAL A 70 -11.03 5.82 -18.01
N GLY A 71 -11.72 4.83 -17.44
CA GLY A 71 -11.22 3.46 -17.37
C GLY A 71 -10.09 3.24 -16.36
N SER A 72 -9.76 4.24 -15.53
CA SER A 72 -8.78 4.09 -14.46
C SER A 72 -9.36 3.51 -13.16
N GLU A 73 -8.51 2.86 -12.37
CA GLU A 73 -8.81 2.48 -11.00
C GLU A 73 -8.53 3.63 -10.04
N LYS A 74 -9.13 3.56 -8.84
CA LYS A 74 -8.79 4.50 -7.76
C LYS A 74 -7.30 4.41 -7.45
N PRO A 75 -6.66 5.51 -7.01
CA PRO A 75 -5.26 5.48 -6.63
C PRO A 75 -4.96 4.36 -5.64
N LEU A 76 -3.81 3.71 -5.82
CA LEU A 76 -3.20 2.81 -4.85
C LEU A 76 -1.88 3.40 -4.37
N ALA A 77 -1.47 3.06 -3.16
CA ALA A 77 -0.16 3.42 -2.65
C ALA A 77 0.77 2.22 -2.73
N LEU A 78 1.88 2.38 -3.44
CA LEU A 78 3.00 1.46 -3.31
C LEU A 78 3.71 1.78 -2.00
N VAL A 79 3.74 0.82 -1.08
CA VAL A 79 4.37 1.00 0.23
C VAL A 79 5.59 0.12 0.39
N LEU A 80 6.57 0.66 1.11
CA LEU A 80 7.68 -0.08 1.65
C LEU A 80 7.26 -0.78 2.94
N GLN A 81 7.70 -2.02 3.07
CA GLN A 81 7.68 -2.78 4.32
C GLN A 81 9.10 -3.28 4.58
N GLU A 82 9.78 -2.72 5.58
CA GLU A 82 11.10 -3.19 6.00
C GLU A 82 11.00 -4.54 6.71
N GLU A 83 9.90 -4.72 7.43
CA GLU A 83 9.47 -5.98 8.03
C GLU A 83 7.94 -6.04 7.94
N TYR A 84 7.37 -7.24 7.89
CA TYR A 84 5.92 -7.40 7.80
C TYR A 84 5.41 -8.60 8.61
N ILE A 85 4.09 -8.65 8.73
CA ILE A 85 3.37 -9.78 9.29
C ILE A 85 2.78 -10.55 8.11
N ASP A 86 3.17 -11.82 8.01
CA ASP A 86 2.54 -12.77 7.11
C ASP A 86 1.43 -13.54 7.84
N GLU A 87 0.38 -13.91 7.11
CA GLU A 87 -0.73 -14.71 7.62
C GLU A 87 -0.99 -15.88 6.67
N PRO A 88 -0.13 -16.91 6.68
CA PRO A 88 -0.25 -18.07 5.78
C PRO A 88 -1.54 -18.86 6.00
N GLU A 89 -2.09 -18.80 7.22
CA GLU A 89 -3.38 -19.37 7.58
C GLU A 89 -4.14 -18.34 8.41
N ASN A 90 -5.46 -18.26 8.25
CA ASN A 90 -6.29 -17.30 8.99
C ASN A 90 -6.06 -17.41 10.51
N GLY A 91 -5.62 -16.31 11.12
CA GLY A 91 -5.27 -16.20 12.54
C GLY A 91 -3.84 -16.60 12.91
N ARG A 92 -3.06 -17.12 11.96
CA ARG A 92 -1.66 -17.52 12.16
C ARG A 92 -0.73 -16.43 11.65
N TYR A 93 -0.25 -15.59 12.56
CA TYR A 93 0.63 -14.47 12.24
C TYR A 93 2.11 -14.81 12.40
N VAL A 94 2.93 -14.49 11.40
CA VAL A 94 4.36 -14.74 11.37
C VAL A 94 5.12 -13.44 11.10
N HIS A 95 6.15 -13.14 11.91
CA HIS A 95 7.03 -12.00 11.67
C HIS A 95 8.04 -12.32 10.57
N MET A 96 7.92 -11.62 9.46
CA MET A 96 8.87 -11.67 8.35
C MET A 96 9.84 -10.50 8.48
N LYS A 97 11.14 -10.80 8.63
CA LYS A 97 12.23 -9.82 8.76
C LYS A 97 12.94 -9.62 7.43
N GLU A 98 12.15 -9.36 6.41
CA GLU A 98 12.63 -9.11 5.06
C GLU A 98 11.89 -7.94 4.45
N ARG A 99 12.61 -7.22 3.59
CA ARG A 99 12.10 -6.04 2.92
C ARG A 99 11.26 -6.44 1.71
N ARG A 100 10.09 -5.83 1.56
CA ARG A 100 9.26 -5.95 0.34
C ARG A 100 8.54 -4.66 -0.01
N ILE A 101 7.94 -4.64 -1.19
CA ILE A 101 7.00 -3.60 -1.64
C ILE A 101 5.63 -4.24 -1.86
N ALA A 102 4.57 -3.50 -1.55
CA ALA A 102 3.20 -3.97 -1.73
C ALA A 102 2.31 -2.80 -2.16
N GLU A 103 1.28 -3.09 -2.94
CA GLU A 103 0.24 -2.10 -3.27
C GLU A 103 -0.90 -2.15 -2.26
N TRP A 104 -1.26 -0.97 -1.74
CA TRP A 104 -2.26 -0.79 -0.71
C TRP A 104 -3.39 0.11 -1.21
N ALA A 105 -4.62 -0.24 -0.83
CA ALA A 105 -5.72 0.72 -0.84
C ALA A 105 -5.35 1.90 0.07
N ILE A 106 -5.63 3.13 -0.38
CA ILE A 106 -5.16 4.36 0.26
C ILE A 106 -5.67 4.46 1.70
N GLU A 107 -6.87 3.97 1.97
CA GLU A 107 -7.48 3.97 3.29
C GLU A 107 -6.63 3.22 4.32
N PHE A 108 -5.80 2.26 3.90
CA PHE A 108 -4.91 1.52 4.79
C PHE A 108 -3.73 2.36 5.28
N LEU A 109 -3.40 3.48 4.63
CA LEU A 109 -2.40 4.43 5.13
C LEU A 109 -2.87 5.17 6.39
N SER A 110 -4.17 5.13 6.70
CA SER A 110 -4.69 5.63 7.98
C SER A 110 -4.30 4.75 9.17
N ARG A 111 -3.88 3.50 8.92
CA ARG A 111 -3.37 2.60 9.96
C ARG A 111 -2.06 3.17 10.53
N PRO A 112 -1.77 2.95 11.82
CA PRO A 112 -0.51 3.39 12.42
C PRO A 112 0.71 2.90 11.63
N ARG A 113 1.64 3.80 11.34
CA ARG A 113 2.92 3.46 10.72
C ARG A 113 3.70 2.50 11.63
N ARG A 114 4.39 1.51 11.03
CA ARG A 114 5.19 0.53 11.77
C ARG A 114 6.27 1.23 12.60
N THR A 115 6.46 0.75 13.81
CA THR A 115 7.58 1.08 14.68
C THR A 115 8.34 -0.20 15.05
N ALA A 116 9.50 -0.06 15.67
CA ALA A 116 10.27 -1.20 16.20
C ALA A 116 9.47 -2.07 17.20
N LYS A 117 8.38 -1.54 17.77
CA LYS A 117 7.52 -2.27 18.71
C LYS A 117 6.26 -2.86 18.09
N THR A 118 5.83 -2.38 16.92
CA THR A 118 4.52 -2.74 16.33
C THR A 118 4.35 -4.24 16.13
N ILE A 119 5.32 -4.93 15.52
CA ILE A 119 5.23 -6.37 15.28
C ILE A 119 5.51 -7.17 16.56
N PRO A 120 6.56 -6.87 17.37
CA PRO A 120 6.78 -7.55 18.64
C PRO A 120 5.58 -7.49 19.60
N ASP A 121 4.98 -6.31 19.78
CA ASP A 121 3.84 -6.13 20.68
C ASP A 121 2.60 -6.87 20.15
N PHE A 122 2.41 -6.92 18.83
CA PHE A 122 1.30 -7.66 18.21
C PHE A 122 1.42 -9.19 18.41
N LEU A 123 2.64 -9.72 18.36
CA LEU A 123 2.92 -11.16 18.51
C LEU A 123 3.20 -11.59 19.95
N ALA A 124 3.21 -10.66 20.91
CA ALA A 124 3.51 -10.96 22.30
C ALA A 124 2.49 -11.97 22.89
N PRO A 125 2.90 -12.87 23.80
CA PRO A 125 1.99 -13.82 24.45
C PRO A 125 0.84 -13.16 25.22
N ASP A 126 1.09 -11.94 25.71
CA ASP A 126 0.16 -11.08 26.44
C ASP A 126 -0.45 -9.98 25.55
N ALA A 127 -0.30 -10.08 24.22
CA ALA A 127 -0.94 -9.16 23.29
C ALA A 127 -2.46 -9.15 23.54
N PRO A 128 -3.10 -7.96 23.52
CA PRO A 128 -4.51 -7.86 23.83
C PRO A 128 -5.37 -8.57 22.79
N SER A 129 -6.54 -9.06 23.18
CA SER A 129 -7.42 -9.82 22.27
C SER A 129 -7.90 -9.01 21.05
N ASN A 130 -7.95 -7.67 21.16
CA ASN A 130 -8.26 -6.74 20.08
C ASN A 130 -7.02 -6.23 19.31
N ARG A 131 -5.87 -6.91 19.40
CA ARG A 131 -4.60 -6.51 18.75
C ARG A 131 -4.72 -6.18 17.26
N LEU A 132 -5.63 -6.84 16.52
CA LEU A 132 -5.88 -6.55 15.10
C LEU A 132 -6.53 -5.19 14.90
N ASP A 133 -7.47 -4.82 15.77
CA ASP A 133 -8.14 -3.52 15.70
C ASP A 133 -7.17 -2.40 16.05
N ILE A 134 -6.29 -2.64 17.04
CA ILE A 134 -5.19 -1.72 17.37
C ILE A 134 -4.25 -1.54 16.18
N LEU A 135 -3.83 -2.65 15.54
CA LEU A 135 -2.96 -2.62 14.37
C LEU A 135 -3.59 -1.90 13.17
N ARG A 136 -4.92 -1.97 13.05
CA ARG A 136 -5.70 -1.29 12.02
C ARG A 136 -6.08 0.15 12.40
N GLY A 137 -5.68 0.64 13.58
CA GLY A 137 -6.01 1.98 14.06
C GLY A 137 -7.48 2.17 14.45
N LEU A 138 -8.23 1.08 14.64
CA LEU A 138 -9.65 1.08 15.02
C LEU A 138 -9.85 1.11 16.53
N ALA A 139 -8.82 0.77 17.31
CA ALA A 139 -8.81 0.76 18.78
C ALA A 139 -7.46 1.24 19.33
N LYS A 140 -7.38 1.40 20.66
CA LYS A 140 -6.15 1.66 21.41
C LYS A 140 -5.79 0.47 22.28
#